data_AF-A0A9P7ZA85-F1
#
_entry.id   AF-A0A9P7ZA85-F1
#
_cell.length_a   1.000
_cell.length_b   1.000
_cell.length_c   1.000
_cell.angle_alpha   90.00
_cell.angle_beta   90.00
_cell.angle_gamma   90.00
#
_symmetry.space_group_name_H-M   'P 1'
#
loop_
_entity.id
_entity.type
_entity.pdbx_description
1 polymer ?
#
loop_
_entity_poly.entity_id
_entity_poly.type
_entity_poly.pdbx_seq_one_letter_code
_entity_poly.pdbx_strand_id
1 'polypeptide(L)'
;GFRTIDTAGIKSQYREALVGQGIVAVLATGAVKQVELYIQTEFSPYKPGKGRAPYPYDNIKSIPEQVRESIASSLSNLGVGYVDYLVSH
;
A
#
# COMPACT_ATOMS: atom_id res chain seq x y z
N GLY A 1 -13.40 0.79 -16.17
CA GLY A 1 -12.60 1.78 -16.93
C GLY A 1 -11.57 2.50 -16.08
N PHE A 2 -11.76 2.62 -14.75
CA PHE A 2 -10.77 3.25 -13.87
C PHE A 2 -9.39 2.59 -13.98
N ARG A 3 -8.35 3.41 -13.83
CA ARG A 3 -6.94 3.03 -13.86
C ARG A 3 -6.19 3.50 -12.62
N THR A 4 -6.70 4.52 -11.92
CA THR A 4 -6.09 5.06 -10.71
C THR A 4 -6.70 4.40 -9.48
N ILE A 5 -5.84 3.99 -8.56
CA ILE A 5 -6.18 3.28 -7.32
C ILE A 5 -5.44 4.00 -6.18
N ASP A 6 -6.21 4.54 -5.24
CA ASP A 6 -5.70 5.17 -4.02
C ASP A 6 -5.97 4.26 -2.81
N THR A 7 -4.94 4.03 -1.99
CA THR A 7 -5.01 3.20 -0.79
C THR A 7 -3.97 3.62 0.26
N ALA A 8 -3.88 2.91 1.38
CA ALA A 8 -2.90 3.19 2.44
C ALA A 8 -2.45 1.93 3.18
N GLY A 9 -1.19 1.93 3.67
CA GLY A 9 -0.60 0.79 4.38
C GLY A 9 -1.19 0.51 5.77
N ILE A 10 -1.91 1.46 6.37
CA ILE A 10 -2.56 1.24 7.68
C ILE A 10 -3.89 0.48 7.48
N LYS A 11 -3.89 -0.79 7.89
CA LYS A 11 -5.02 -1.73 7.70
C LYS A 11 -6.37 -1.25 8.23
N SER A 12 -6.39 -0.41 9.26
CA SER A 12 -7.64 0.13 9.82
C SER A 12 -8.27 1.22 8.95
N GLN A 13 -7.49 1.85 8.05
CA GLN A 13 -7.98 2.87 7.13
C GLN A 13 -8.36 2.24 5.78
N TYR A 14 -7.51 1.35 5.27
CA TYR A 14 -7.73 0.68 3.98
C TYR A 14 -7.42 -0.81 4.08
N ARG A 15 -8.12 -1.61 3.27
CA ARG A 15 -7.87 -3.05 3.15
C ARG A 15 -7.09 -3.36 1.87
N GLU A 16 -5.80 -2.99 1.83
CA GLU A 16 -4.93 -3.19 0.67
C GLU A 16 -4.98 -4.62 0.11
N ALA A 17 -5.07 -5.64 0.98
CA ALA A 17 -5.18 -7.02 0.55
C ALA A 17 -6.39 -7.29 -0.36
N LEU A 18 -7.53 -6.60 -0.14
CA LEU A 18 -8.70 -6.72 -1.01
C LEU A 18 -8.54 -5.91 -2.29
N VAL A 19 -7.84 -4.77 -2.22
CA VAL A 19 -7.46 -4.00 -3.41
C VAL A 19 -6.56 -4.86 -4.30
N GLY A 20 -5.57 -5.53 -3.71
CA GLY A 20 -4.69 -6.46 -4.40
C GLY A 20 -5.42 -7.63 -5.06
N GLN A 21 -6.41 -8.23 -4.37
CA GLN A 21 -7.27 -9.24 -5.00
C GLN A 21 -7.97 -8.72 -6.26
N GLY A 22 -8.47 -7.48 -6.24
CA GLY A 22 -9.09 -6.85 -7.40
C GLY A 22 -8.09 -6.60 -8.54
N ILE A 23 -6.88 -6.11 -8.21
CA ILE A 23 -5.80 -5.89 -9.17
C ILE A 23 -5.40 -7.22 -9.82
N VAL A 24 -5.05 -8.23 -9.02
CA VAL A 24 -4.66 -9.55 -9.53
C VAL A 24 -5.75 -10.17 -10.39
N ALA A 25 -7.02 -10.05 -9.99
CA ALA A 25 -8.13 -10.57 -10.76
C ALA A 25 -8.23 -9.91 -12.15
N VAL A 26 -8.17 -8.57 -12.25
CA VAL A 26 -8.27 -7.90 -13.55
C VAL A 26 -7.03 -8.15 -14.42
N LEU A 27 -5.84 -8.21 -13.83
CA LEU A 27 -4.61 -8.56 -14.56
C LEU A 27 -4.69 -9.97 -15.14
N ALA A 28 -5.25 -10.94 -14.38
CA ALA A 28 -5.44 -12.32 -14.85
C ALA A 28 -6.40 -12.44 -16.04
N THR A 29 -7.34 -11.51 -16.22
CA THR A 29 -8.21 -11.47 -17.41
C THR A 29 -7.48 -10.99 -18.68
N GLY A 30 -6.32 -10.35 -18.54
CA GLY A 30 -5.60 -9.72 -19.64
C GLY A 30 -6.24 -8.42 -20.16
N ALA A 31 -7.33 -7.95 -19.54
CA ALA A 31 -8.02 -6.73 -19.97
C ALA A 31 -7.23 -5.43 -19.67
N VAL A 32 -6.26 -5.51 -18.74
CA VAL A 32 -5.38 -4.42 -18.34
C VAL A 32 -4.02 -5.01 -17.94
N LYS A 33 -2.92 -4.30 -18.21
CA LYS A 33 -1.58 -4.61 -17.71
C LYS A 33 -1.24 -3.74 -16.50
N GLN A 34 -0.34 -4.19 -15.63
CA GLN A 34 0.06 -3.41 -14.44
C GLN A 34 0.57 -2.01 -14.80
N VAL A 35 1.30 -1.88 -15.92
CA VAL A 35 1.81 -0.59 -16.44
C VAL A 35 0.72 0.40 -16.87
N GLU A 36 -0.53 -0.05 -16.99
CA GLU A 36 -1.68 0.81 -17.31
C GLU A 36 -2.45 1.25 -16.05
N LEU A 37 -2.07 0.74 -14.88
CA LEU A 37 -2.63 1.17 -13.60
C LEU A 37 -1.74 2.25 -12.97
N TYR A 38 -2.37 3.15 -12.23
CA TYR A 38 -1.71 4.13 -11.38
C TYR A 38 -2.06 3.80 -9.93
N ILE A 39 -1.11 3.26 -9.18
CA ILE A 39 -1.31 2.75 -7.83
C ILE A 39 -0.59 3.68 -6.85
N GLN A 40 -1.36 4.30 -5.96
CA GLN A 40 -0.86 5.11 -4.85
C GLN A 40 -1.10 4.38 -3.52
N THR A 41 -0.07 4.35 -2.66
CA THR A 41 -0.23 4.02 -1.24
C THR A 41 0.36 5.12 -0.36
N GLU A 42 0.12 5.03 0.94
CA GLU A 42 0.50 6.04 1.93
C GLU A 42 1.36 5.44 3.04
N PHE A 43 2.42 6.17 3.40
CA PHE A 43 3.14 6.03 4.66
C PHE A 43 2.66 7.08 5.66
N SER A 44 2.13 6.62 6.78
CA SER A 44 1.80 7.44 7.94
C SER A 44 2.78 7.10 9.05
N PRO A 45 3.64 8.02 9.53
CA PRO A 45 4.62 7.76 10.59
C PRO A 45 3.94 7.55 11.94
N TYR A 46 4.60 6.79 12.81
CA TYR A 46 4.11 6.53 14.16
C TYR A 46 3.96 7.84 14.95
N LYS A 47 2.76 8.09 15.48
CA LYS A 47 2.44 9.23 16.33
C LYS A 47 2.15 8.74 17.76
N PRO A 48 3.02 8.99 18.76
CA PRO A 48 2.77 8.63 20.16
C PRO A 48 1.42 9.16 20.64
N GLY A 49 0.68 8.36 21.41
CA GLY A 49 -0.61 8.76 21.98
C GLY A 49 -1.82 8.66 21.03
N LYS A 50 -1.63 8.53 19.71
CA LYS A 50 -2.65 7.89 18.88
C LYS A 50 -2.58 6.39 19.16
N GLY A 51 -3.73 5.76 19.42
CA GLY A 51 -3.81 4.34 19.82
C GLY A 51 -3.03 3.42 18.87
N ARG A 52 -2.83 2.15 19.25
CA ARG A 52 -2.11 1.14 18.45
C ARG A 52 -2.80 0.96 17.08
N ALA A 53 -2.52 1.84 16.12
CA ALA A 53 -2.81 1.56 14.73
C ALA A 53 -1.97 0.35 14.34
N PRO A 54 -2.50 -0.59 13.55
CA PRO A 54 -1.75 -1.74 13.09
C PRO A 54 -0.77 -1.27 12.01
N TYR A 55 0.28 -0.56 12.42
CA TYR A 55 1.33 -0.09 11.53
C TYR A 55 1.99 -1.30 10.87
N PRO A 56 2.25 -1.25 9.55
CA PRO A 56 2.87 -2.34 8.81
C PRO A 56 4.40 -2.42 9.00
N TYR A 57 4.93 -1.83 10.07
CA TYR A 57 6.36 -1.65 10.31
C TYR A 57 6.66 -1.58 11.83
N ASP A 58 7.94 -1.72 12.18
CA ASP A 58 8.43 -1.57 13.54
C ASP A 58 8.67 -0.10 13.91
N ASN A 59 7.89 0.40 14.86
CA ASN A 59 7.89 1.83 15.23
C ASN A 59 9.14 2.29 16.01
N ILE A 60 10.01 1.38 16.45
CA ILE A 60 11.28 1.74 17.10
C ILE A 60 12.44 1.90 16.09
N LYS A 61 12.25 1.53 14.82
CA LYS A 61 13.26 1.69 13.78
C LYS A 61 13.36 3.14 13.32
N SER A 62 14.42 3.46 12.58
CA SER A 62 14.57 4.78 11.94
C SER A 62 13.45 5.01 10.92
N ILE A 63 13.10 6.27 10.65
CA ILE A 63 12.07 6.60 9.65
C ILE A 63 12.34 5.97 8.27
N PRO A 64 13.57 5.96 7.72
CA PRO A 64 13.85 5.27 6.45
C PRO A 64 13.52 3.78 6.47
N GLU A 65 13.79 3.09 7.59
CA GLU A 65 13.47 1.67 7.74
C GLU A 65 11.95 1.45 7.87
N GLN A 66 11.25 2.32 8.62
CA GLN A 66 9.78 2.27 8.69
C GLN A 66 9.14 2.45 7.32
N VAL A 67 9.64 3.40 6.52
CA VAL A 67 9.18 3.62 5.13
C VAL A 67 9.41 2.37 4.29
N ARG A 68 10.60 1.76 4.37
CA ARG A 68 10.92 0.52 3.64
C ARG A 68 9.97 -0.62 3.98
N GLU A 69 9.74 -0.86 5.27
CA GLU A 69 8.83 -1.90 5.74
C GLU A 69 7.39 -1.63 5.32
N SER A 70 6.94 -0.37 5.41
CA SER A 70 5.62 0.05 4.95
C SER A 70 5.41 -0.25 3.46
N ILE A 71 6.35 0.16 2.60
CA ILE A 71 6.27 -0.10 1.16
C ILE A 71 6.28 -1.60 0.89
N ALA A 72 7.16 -2.37 1.54
CA ALA A 72 7.26 -3.80 1.35
C ALA A 72 5.93 -4.51 1.70
N SER A 73 5.30 -4.12 2.81
CA SER A 73 3.97 -4.60 3.19
C SER A 73 2.92 -4.26 2.14
N SER A 74 2.88 -3.01 1.67
CA SER A 74 1.91 -2.59 0.64
C SER A 74 2.07 -3.35 -0.67
N LEU A 75 3.31 -3.55 -1.16
CA LEU A 75 3.58 -4.35 -2.36
C LEU A 75 3.10 -5.79 -2.20
N SER A 76 3.34 -6.39 -1.03
CA SER A 76 2.86 -7.73 -0.71
C SER A 76 1.33 -7.80 -0.67
N ASN A 77 0.67 -6.82 -0.07
CA ASN A 77 -0.79 -6.78 0.03
C ASN A 77 -1.46 -6.56 -1.33
N LEU A 78 -0.85 -5.71 -2.17
CA LEU A 78 -1.37 -5.35 -3.49
C LEU A 78 -1.05 -6.40 -4.55
N GLY A 79 -0.07 -7.28 -4.31
CA GLY A 79 0.34 -8.31 -5.26
C GLY A 79 1.01 -7.73 -6.51
N VAL A 80 1.73 -6.60 -6.35
CA VAL A 80 2.38 -5.87 -7.45
C VAL A 80 3.87 -5.68 -7.16
N GLY A 81 4.67 -5.57 -8.22
CA GLY A 81 6.12 -5.35 -8.10
C GLY A 81 6.52 -3.89 -7.78
N TYR A 82 5.63 -2.92 -7.99
CA TYR A 82 5.87 -1.50 -7.71
C TYR A 82 4.54 -0.76 -7.49
N VAL A 83 4.64 0.41 -6.85
CA VAL A 83 3.59 1.44 -6.79
C VAL A 83 4.08 2.68 -7.53
N ASP A 84 3.18 3.46 -8.10
CA ASP A 84 3.52 4.68 -8.85
C ASP A 84 3.77 5.86 -7.92
N TYR A 85 3.07 5.91 -6.79
CA TYR A 85 3.20 6.98 -5.81
C TYR A 85 3.20 6.45 -4.37
N LEU A 86 4.08 7.05 -3.56
CA LEU A 86 4.07 6.95 -2.11
C LEU A 86 3.86 8.34 -1.53
N VAL A 87 2.78 8.52 -0.78
CA VAL A 87 2.49 9.78 -0.07
C VAL A 87 2.89 9.65 1.40
N SER A 88 3.43 10.72 1.98
CA SER A 88 3.69 10.82 3.43
C SER A 88 2.63 11.72 4.08
N HIS A 89 1.99 11.25 5.16
CA HIS A 89 0.82 11.90 5.79
C HIS A 89 0.95 12.15 7.32
#